data_AF-A0A1G8CA80-F1
#
_entry.id   AF-A0A1G8CA80-F1
#
_cell.length_a   1.000
_cell.length_b   1.000
_cell.length_c   1.000
_cell.angle_alpha   90.00
_cell.angle_beta   90.00
_cell.angle_gamma   90.00
#
_symmetry.space_group_name_H-M   'P 1'
#
loop_
_entity.id
_entity.type
_entity.pdbx_description
1 polymer ?
#
loop_
_entity_poly.entity_id
_entity_poly.type
_entity_poly.pdbx_seq_one_letter_code
_entity_poly.pdbx_strand_id
1 'polypeptide(L)'
;MEAGAAVFGESLRAGTPVAGLTWRLGTCAEAALCSGTGSVAVADPAATDLEAAYALAAAVDIASQCKATDVQEIGMGRFDPVRHFTTLASRA
;
A
#
# COMPACT_ATOMS: atom_id res chain seq x y z
N MET A 1 11.32 -3.44 -9.82
CA MET A 1 10.33 -4.47 -9.48
C MET A 1 9.24 -3.76 -8.70
N GLU A 2 8.02 -3.65 -9.22
CA GLU A 2 6.88 -3.05 -8.51
C GLU A 2 6.10 -4.16 -7.80
N ALA A 3 5.64 -3.92 -6.56
CA ALA A 3 4.66 -4.81 -5.94
C ALA A 3 3.37 -4.77 -6.78
N GLY A 4 2.92 -5.92 -7.28
CA GLY A 4 1.68 -6.00 -8.06
C GLY A 4 0.48 -5.55 -7.23
N ALA A 5 -0.44 -4.79 -7.84
CA ALA A 5 -1.58 -4.17 -7.13
C ALA A 5 -2.43 -5.15 -6.29
N ALA A 6 -2.48 -6.42 -6.68
CA ALA A 6 -3.18 -7.48 -5.96
C ALA A 6 -2.60 -7.73 -4.55
N VAL A 7 -1.29 -7.53 -4.38
CA VAL A 7 -0.58 -7.77 -3.12
C VAL A 7 -1.04 -6.79 -2.03
N PHE A 8 -1.37 -5.55 -2.39
CA PHE A 8 -1.85 -4.56 -1.41
C PHE A 8 -3.19 -4.98 -0.82
N GLY A 9 -4.16 -5.35 -1.66
CA GLY A 9 -5.49 -5.74 -1.18
C GLY A 9 -5.43 -6.95 -0.25
N GLU A 10 -4.63 -7.96 -0.58
CA GLU A 10 -4.44 -9.13 0.29
C GLU A 10 -3.75 -8.78 1.61
N SER A 11 -2.62 -8.06 1.54
CA SER A 11 -1.84 -7.67 2.72
C SER A 11 -2.69 -6.86 3.71
N LEU A 12 -3.45 -5.89 3.20
CA LEU A 12 -4.29 -5.04 4.04
C LEU A 12 -5.45 -5.80 4.66
N ARG A 13 -6.13 -6.69 3.92
CA ARG A 13 -7.18 -7.56 4.51
C ARG A 13 -6.63 -8.52 5.57
N ALA A 14 -5.35 -8.88 5.49
CA ALA A 14 -4.66 -9.68 6.50
C ALA A 14 -4.20 -8.85 7.72
N GLY A 15 -4.38 -7.53 7.72
CA GLY A 15 -3.90 -6.65 8.79
C GLY A 15 -2.41 -6.33 8.72
N THR A 16 -1.76 -6.59 7.59
CA THR A 16 -0.34 -6.34 7.38
C THR A 16 -0.13 -4.95 6.80
N PRO A 17 0.46 -3.99 7.55
CA PRO A 17 0.80 -2.69 7.00
C PRO A 17 1.90 -2.82 5.94
N VAL A 18 1.86 -1.96 4.93
CA VAL A 18 2.79 -2.04 3.79
C VAL A 18 3.63 -0.78 3.70
N ALA A 19 4.95 -0.96 3.58
CA ALA A 19 5.87 0.09 3.17
C ALA A 19 6.29 -0.15 1.71
N GLY A 20 6.21 0.89 0.89
CA GLY A 20 6.60 0.85 -0.52
C GLY A 20 7.73 1.81 -0.83
N LEU A 21 8.54 1.45 -1.83
CA LEU A 21 9.47 2.35 -2.50
C LEU A 21 9.07 2.44 -3.97
N THR A 22 8.98 3.66 -4.49
CA THR A 22 8.76 3.95 -5.90
C THR A 22 9.74 5.00 -6.40
N TRP A 23 9.97 5.04 -7.71
CA TRP A 23 10.83 6.00 -8.41
C TRP A 23 10.01 7.08 -9.13
N ARG A 24 8.68 6.97 -9.06
CA ARG A 24 7.73 7.90 -9.69
C ARG A 24 6.44 7.98 -8.90
N LEU A 25 5.71 9.07 -9.11
CA LEU A 25 4.38 9.30 -8.58
C LEU A 25 3.29 8.60 -9.42
N GLY A 26 2.08 8.53 -8.87
CA GLY A 26 0.89 7.99 -9.54
C GLY A 26 0.86 6.46 -9.62
N THR A 27 1.54 5.77 -8.71
CA THR A 27 1.57 4.31 -8.67
C THR A 27 0.36 3.70 -7.97
N CYS A 28 0.14 2.41 -8.20
CA CYS A 28 -0.90 1.66 -7.48
C CYS A 28 -0.69 1.69 -5.95
N ALA A 29 0.55 1.85 -5.48
CA ALA A 29 0.84 1.95 -4.05
C ALA A 29 0.23 3.22 -3.43
N GLU A 30 0.31 4.36 -4.12
CA GLU A 30 -0.30 5.62 -3.67
C GLU A 30 -1.83 5.56 -3.69
N ALA A 31 -2.42 4.84 -4.65
CA ALA A 31 -3.86 4.63 -4.69
C ALA A 31 -4.35 3.64 -3.62
N ALA A 32 -3.54 2.63 -3.29
CA ALA A 32 -3.91 1.56 -2.38
C ALA A 32 -3.70 1.90 -0.91
N LEU A 33 -2.64 2.63 -0.58
CA LEU A 33 -2.23 2.92 0.79
C LEU A 33 -2.77 4.27 1.29
N CYS A 34 -2.92 4.38 2.60
CA CYS A 34 -3.13 5.65 3.31
C CYS A 34 -2.37 5.61 4.63
N SER A 35 -2.39 6.72 5.37
CA SER A 35 -1.67 6.85 6.65
C SER A 35 -2.05 5.81 7.71
N GLY A 36 -3.23 5.17 7.61
CA GLY A 36 -3.65 4.09 8.51
C GLY A 36 -3.28 2.69 8.05
N THR A 37 -2.72 2.53 6.84
CA THR A 37 -2.43 1.22 6.23
C THR A 37 -1.00 1.04 5.75
N GLY A 38 -0.20 2.11 5.73
CA GLY A 38 1.17 2.03 5.27
C GLY A 38 1.77 3.38 4.90
N SER A 39 2.90 3.30 4.20
CA SER A 39 3.63 4.47 3.70
C SER A 39 4.32 4.15 2.37
N VAL A 40 4.50 5.17 1.53
CA VAL A 40 5.22 5.05 0.26
C VAL A 40 6.31 6.11 0.23
N ALA A 41 7.57 5.67 0.11
CA ALA A 41 8.68 6.54 -0.24
C ALA A 41 8.78 6.69 -1.75
N VAL A 42 8.91 7.92 -2.22
CA VAL A 42 9.18 8.24 -3.63
C VAL A 42 10.63 8.72 -3.69
N ALA A 43 11.51 7.87 -4.22
CA ALA A 43 12.91 8.20 -4.45
C ALA A 43 13.11 8.84 -5.83
N ASP A 44 14.11 9.72 -5.93
CA ASP A 44 14.57 10.23 -7.22
C ASP A 44 15.13 9.07 -8.06
N PRO A 45 14.80 8.94 -9.36
CA PRO A 45 15.43 7.97 -10.25
C PRO A 45 16.97 8.03 -10.30
N ALA A 46 17.56 9.19 -10.00
CA ALA A 46 19.01 9.40 -9.91
C ALA A 46 19.59 9.13 -8.52
N ALA A 47 18.76 8.80 -7.51
CA ALA A 47 19.22 8.47 -6.18
C ALA A 47 20.08 7.20 -6.20
N THR A 48 21.09 7.18 -5.34
CA THR A 48 21.88 5.98 -5.08
C THR A 48 21.04 4.93 -4.34
N ASP A 49 21.47 3.67 -4.42
CA ASP A 49 20.82 2.58 -3.68
C ASP A 49 20.78 2.84 -2.17
N LEU A 50 21.80 3.53 -1.63
CA LEU A 50 21.87 3.88 -0.22
C LEU A 50 20.81 4.92 0.16
N GLU A 51 20.63 5.95 -0.66
CA GLU A 51 19.59 6.98 -0.45
C GLU A 51 18.19 6.37 -0.57
N ALA A 52 17.98 5.51 -1.57
CA ALA A 52 16.74 4.77 -1.75
C ALA A 52 16.45 3.84 -0.56
N ALA A 53 17.47 3.17 -0.02
CA ALA A 53 17.35 2.33 1.18
C ALA A 53 16.97 3.14 2.42
N TYR A 54 17.57 4.32 2.63
CA TYR A 54 17.18 5.20 3.73
C TYR A 54 15.73 5.71 3.59
N ALA A 55 15.32 6.06 2.38
CA ALA A 55 13.93 6.46 2.12
C ALA A 55 12.95 5.30 2.42
N LEU A 56 13.28 4.08 2.00
CA LEU A 56 12.47 2.90 2.30
C LEU A 56 12.45 2.60 3.81
N ALA A 57 13.59 2.70 4.50
CA ALA A 57 13.67 2.48 5.95
C ALA A 57 12.73 3.44 6.70
N ALA A 58 12.72 4.72 6.33
CA ALA A 58 11.79 5.70 6.91
C ALA A 58 10.32 5.33 6.64
N ALA A 59 9.98 4.83 5.44
CA ALA A 59 8.64 4.36 5.15
C ALA A 59 8.25 3.11 5.97
N VAL A 60 9.20 2.20 6.20
CA VAL A 60 9.02 1.03 7.08
C VAL A 60 8.75 1.48 8.52
N ASP A 61 9.52 2.43 9.05
CA ASP A 61 9.31 2.96 10.39
C ASP A 61 7.90 3.55 10.55
N ILE A 62 7.41 4.31 9.56
CA ILE A 62 6.05 4.84 9.56
C ILE A 62 5.02 3.71 9.52
N ALA A 63 5.17 2.76 8.58
CA ALA A 63 4.22 1.65 8.44
C ALA A 63 4.17 0.77 9.70
N SER A 64 5.30 0.61 10.41
CA SER A 64 5.39 -0.17 11.65
C SER A 64 4.55 0.39 12.80
N GLN A 65 4.16 1.67 12.73
CA GLN A 65 3.30 2.31 13.72
C GLN A 65 1.80 2.01 13.49
N CYS A 66 1.44 1.44 12.34
CA CYS A 66 0.06 1.08 12.03
C CYS A 66 -0.36 -0.13 12.86
N LYS A 67 -1.56 -0.07 13.46
CA LYS A 67 -2.13 -1.18 14.22
C LYS A 67 -2.74 -2.19 13.27
N ALA A 68 -2.40 -3.46 13.43
CA ALA A 68 -2.89 -4.54 12.56
C ALA A 68 -4.43 -4.60 12.49
N THR A 69 -5.13 -4.31 13.58
CA THR A 69 -6.60 -4.26 13.64
C THR A 69 -7.17 -3.18 12.72
N ASP A 70 -6.58 -1.99 12.77
CA ASP A 70 -7.03 -0.83 12.01
C ASP A 70 -6.73 -1.03 10.53
N VAL A 71 -5.53 -1.57 10.24
CA VAL A 71 -5.11 -1.96 8.89
C VAL A 71 -6.10 -2.96 8.28
N GLN A 72 -6.49 -3.99 9.05
CA GLN A 72 -7.44 -5.01 8.62
C GLN A 72 -8.82 -4.43 8.35
N GLU A 73 -9.34 -3.61 9.26
CA GLU A 73 -10.65 -2.97 9.09
C GLU A 73 -10.69 -2.11 7.82
N ILE A 74 -9.68 -1.26 7.63
CA ILE A 74 -9.57 -0.42 6.42
C ILE A 74 -9.40 -1.30 5.17
N GLY A 75 -8.58 -2.34 5.25
CA GLY A 75 -8.33 -3.28 4.16
C GLY A 75 -9.60 -3.99 3.70
N MET A 76 -10.37 -4.51 4.64
CA MET A 76 -11.68 -5.13 4.38
C MET A 76 -12.66 -4.13 3.79
N GLY A 77 -12.69 -2.89 4.25
CA GLY A 77 -13.60 -1.86 3.70
C GLY A 77 -13.25 -1.40 2.28
N ARG A 78 -11.95 -1.26 1.98
CA ARG A 78 -11.47 -0.74 0.68
C ARG A 78 -11.32 -1.82 -0.39
N PHE A 79 -10.98 -3.05 0.00
CA PHE A 79 -10.68 -4.14 -0.91
C PHE A 79 -11.61 -5.34 -0.73
N ASP A 80 -12.88 -5.12 -0.37
CA ASP A 80 -13.92 -6.14 -0.29
C ASP A 80 -14.20 -6.74 -1.70
N PRO A 81 -13.84 -8.01 -1.96
CA PRO A 81 -14.08 -8.63 -3.25
C PRO A 81 -15.57 -8.82 -3.54
N VAL A 82 -16.39 -9.14 -2.53
CA VAL A 82 -17.83 -9.36 -2.70
C VAL A 82 -18.49 -8.07 -3.13
N ARG A 83 -18.26 -6.98 -2.37
CA ARG A 83 -18.80 -5.66 -2.70
C ARG A 83 -18.35 -5.18 -4.08
N HIS A 84 -17.09 -5.43 -4.46
CA HIS A 84 -16.57 -5.10 -5.78
C HIS A 84 -17.33 -5.81 -6.89
N PHE A 85 -17.44 -7.14 -6.84
CA PHE A 85 -18.13 -7.92 -7.86
C PHE A 85 -19.64 -7.65 -7.89
N THR A 86 -20.29 -7.46 -6.74
CA THR A 86 -21.70 -7.03 -6.68
C THR A 86 -21.91 -5.69 -7.39
N THR A 87 -21.03 -4.72 -7.15
CA THR A 87 -21.11 -3.40 -7.80
C THR A 87 -20.94 -3.54 -9.32
N LEU A 88 -19.98 -4.32 -9.78
CA LEU A 88 -19.77 -4.58 -11.21
C LEU A 88 -20.99 -5.25 -11.85
N ALA A 89 -21.54 -6.28 -11.22
CA ALA A 89 -22.73 -6.99 -11.71
C ALA A 89 -23.98 -6.10 -11.75
N SER A 90 -24.12 -5.17 -10.81
CA SER A 90 -25.24 -4.20 -10.78
C SER A 90 -25.15 -3.07 -11.81
N ARG A 91 -24.02 -2.95 -12.51
CA ARG A 91 -23.77 -1.96 -13.57
C ARG A 91 -23.80 -2.56 -14.98
N ALA A 92 -23.97 -3.88 -15.09
CA ALA A 92 -24.13 -4.62 -16.34
C ALA A 92 -25.62 -4.75 -16.70
#